data_AF-A0A9X3N9X2-F1
#
_entry.id   AF-A0A9X3N9X2-F1
#
_cell.length_a   1.000
_cell.length_b   1.000
_cell.length_c   1.000
_cell.angle_alpha   90.00
_cell.angle_beta   90.00
_cell.angle_gamma   90.00
#
_symmetry.space_group_name_H-M   'P 1'
#
loop_
_entity.id
_entity.type
_entity.pdbx_description
1 polymer ?
#
loop_
_entity_poly.entity_id
_entity_poly.type
_entity_poly.pdbx_seq_one_letter_code
_entity_poly.pdbx_strand_id
1 'polypeptide(L)'
;MIEQYAVPPGEDDAFLAAYAADAPPGHTLYRALRDDAPYRYVSVSGPPRDGALAIAATDAAQWATATAAFAGRQGYLGAERHGELGLAHWSSPLMYARTINALGELLPGAKTALYARV
;
A
#
# COMPACT_ATOMS: atom_id res chain seq x y z
N MET A 1 -4.22 7.47 9.28
CA MET A 1 -2.98 8.21 9.00
C MET A 1 -2.02 7.26 8.30
N ILE A 2 -1.27 7.79 7.34
CA ILE A 2 -0.19 7.09 6.64
C ILE A 2 1.08 7.93 6.72
N GLU A 3 2.20 7.29 7.00
CA GLU A 3 3.53 7.88 6.98
C GLU A 3 4.37 7.14 5.92
N GLN A 4 5.15 7.90 5.15
CA GLN A 4 5.97 7.39 4.05
C GLN A 4 7.44 7.66 4.34
N TYR A 5 8.26 6.61 4.22
CA TYR A 5 9.67 6.65 4.61
C TYR A 5 10.55 6.34 3.39
N ALA A 6 11.33 7.34 2.96
CA ALA A 6 12.36 7.18 1.96
C ALA A 6 13.64 6.68 2.63
N VAL A 7 13.80 5.35 2.72
CA VAL A 7 14.97 4.71 3.32
C VAL A 7 15.96 4.29 2.22
N PRO A 8 17.22 4.75 2.28
CA PRO A 8 18.25 4.35 1.31
C PRO A 8 18.49 2.84 1.29
N PRO A 9 18.90 2.26 0.14
CA PRO A 9 19.32 0.87 0.09
C PRO A 9 20.48 0.59 1.06
N GLY A 10 20.35 -0.46 1.88
CA GLY A 10 21.37 -0.85 2.86
C GLY A 10 21.17 -0.25 4.27
N GLU A 11 20.21 0.64 4.44
CA GLU A 11 19.84 1.20 5.75
C GLU A 11 18.60 0.53 6.37
N ASP A 12 18.07 -0.53 5.73
CA ASP A 12 16.88 -1.27 6.17
C ASP A 12 16.99 -1.68 7.66
N ASP A 13 18.09 -2.31 8.08
CA ASP A 13 18.25 -2.81 9.46
C ASP A 13 18.26 -1.67 10.51
N ALA A 14 18.96 -0.58 10.22
CA ALA A 14 19.05 0.57 11.10
C ALA A 14 17.68 1.27 11.25
N PHE A 15 16.96 1.42 10.13
CA PHE A 15 15.61 1.96 10.12
C PHE A 15 14.65 1.08 10.91
N LEU A 16 14.67 -0.25 10.69
CA LEU A 16 13.78 -1.18 11.38
C LEU A 16 14.01 -1.20 12.89
N ALA A 17 15.28 -1.13 13.33
CA ALA A 17 15.62 -1.03 14.75
C ALA A 17 15.09 0.27 15.38
N ALA A 18 15.28 1.41 14.70
CA ALA A 18 14.77 2.69 15.17
C ALA A 18 13.24 2.73 15.20
N TYR A 19 12.59 2.25 14.13
CA TYR A 19 11.13 2.20 14.04
C TYR A 19 10.55 1.30 15.13
N ALA A 20 11.15 0.15 15.42
CA ALA A 20 10.66 -0.74 16.48
C ALA A 20 10.72 -0.10 17.88
N ALA A 21 11.68 0.79 18.14
CA ALA A 21 11.80 1.50 19.41
C ALA A 21 10.72 2.58 19.59
N ASP A 22 10.37 3.27 18.51
CA ASP A 22 9.48 4.46 18.53
C ASP A 22 8.15 4.23 17.78
N ALA A 23 7.79 2.98 17.50
CA ALA A 23 6.63 2.63 16.68
C ALA A 23 5.34 3.26 17.25
N PRO A 24 4.58 4.04 16.47
CA PRO A 24 3.32 4.59 16.93
C PRO A 24 2.33 3.46 17.29
N PRO A 25 1.62 3.56 18.44
CA PRO A 25 0.66 2.54 18.83
C PRO A 25 -0.42 2.30 17.78
N GLY A 26 -0.68 1.03 17.45
CA GLY A 26 -1.71 0.66 16.48
C GLY A 26 -1.34 0.92 15.02
N HIS A 27 -0.05 1.12 14.71
CA HIS A 27 0.44 1.19 13.35
C HIS A 27 1.02 -0.15 12.87
N THR A 28 0.90 -0.40 11.58
CA THR A 28 1.53 -1.54 10.89
C THR A 28 2.52 -1.01 9.85
N LEU A 29 3.75 -1.52 9.88
CA LEU A 29 4.78 -1.19 8.93
C LEU A 29 4.72 -2.13 7.71
N TYR A 30 4.86 -1.56 6.52
CA TYR A 30 4.94 -2.29 5.27
C TYR A 30 6.18 -1.87 4.49
N ARG A 31 6.82 -2.80 3.78
CA ARG A 31 7.97 -2.59 2.90
C ARG A 31 7.55 -2.70 1.45
N ALA A 32 8.04 -1.81 0.60
CA ALA A 32 7.81 -1.87 -0.83
C ALA A 32 8.35 -3.17 -1.43
N LEU A 33 7.60 -3.74 -2.37
CA LEU A 33 8.01 -4.97 -3.07
C LEU A 33 9.08 -4.71 -4.14
N ARG A 34 9.15 -3.48 -4.65
CA ARG A 34 10.14 -3.09 -5.66
C ARG A 34 11.13 -2.11 -5.05
N ASP A 35 12.39 -2.26 -5.41
CA ASP A 35 13.47 -1.38 -4.94
C ASP A 35 13.41 0.03 -5.55
N ASP A 36 12.69 0.22 -6.66
CA ASP A 36 12.49 1.51 -7.34
C ASP A 36 11.31 2.31 -6.79
N ALA A 37 10.63 1.83 -5.74
CA ALA A 37 9.59 2.59 -5.07
C ALA A 37 10.19 3.84 -4.40
N PRO A 38 9.57 5.02 -4.55
CA PRO A 38 10.08 6.27 -3.97
C PRO A 38 10.12 6.25 -2.44
N TYR A 39 9.24 5.46 -1.83
CA TYR A 39 9.19 5.22 -0.39
C TYR A 39 9.37 3.73 -0.15
N ARG A 40 10.46 3.37 0.53
CA ARG A 40 10.81 1.97 0.81
C ARG A 40 9.91 1.37 1.89
N TYR A 41 9.47 2.19 2.83
CA TYR A 41 8.52 1.77 3.87
C TYR A 41 7.34 2.73 4.01
N VAL A 42 6.22 2.18 4.44
CA VAL A 42 5.02 2.94 4.81
C VAL A 42 4.47 2.42 6.13
N SER A 43 4.08 3.32 7.02
CA SER A 43 3.40 2.99 8.27
C SER A 43 1.93 3.40 8.15
N VAL A 44 1.02 2.49 8.45
CA VAL A 44 -0.43 2.71 8.35
C VAL A 44 -1.08 2.46 9.69
N SER A 45 -1.87 3.44 10.16
CA SER A 45 -2.66 3.31 11.38
C SER A 45 -3.86 2.38 11.17
N GLY A 46 -4.17 1.52 12.14
CA GLY A 46 -5.37 0.69 12.13
C GLY A 46 -5.07 -0.78 12.43
N PRO A 47 -6.09 -1.64 12.38
CA PRO A 47 -5.88 -3.07 12.60
C PRO A 47 -4.94 -3.62 11.51
N PRO A 48 -3.93 -4.42 11.89
CA PRO A 48 -3.04 -5.03 10.92
C PRO A 48 -3.86 -5.88 9.95
N ARG A 49 -3.58 -5.72 8.66
CA ARG A 49 -4.13 -6.58 7.61
C ARG A 49 -2.98 -7.33 6.98
N ASP A 50 -3.12 -8.65 6.97
CA ASP A 50 -2.17 -9.53 6.30
C ASP A 50 -2.28 -9.41 4.79
N GLY A 51 -1.22 -9.83 4.09
CA GLY A 51 -1.14 -9.79 2.63
C GLY A 51 -0.38 -8.59 2.11
N ALA A 52 -0.99 -7.86 1.18
CA ALA A 52 -0.39 -6.77 0.45
C ALA A 52 -1.20 -5.48 0.54
N LEU A 53 -0.49 -4.36 0.48
CA LEU A 53 -1.06 -3.03 0.44
C LEU A 53 -0.68 -2.38 -0.89
N ALA A 54 -1.68 -2.00 -1.69
CA ALA A 54 -1.48 -1.16 -2.87
C ALA A 54 -1.76 0.29 -2.49
N ILE A 55 -0.79 1.18 -2.74
CA ILE A 55 -0.93 2.62 -2.54
C ILE A 55 -0.85 3.30 -3.90
N ALA A 56 -1.85 4.13 -4.19
CA ALA A 56 -1.89 4.96 -5.39
C ALA A 56 -2.07 6.44 -5.02
N ALA A 57 -1.28 7.31 -5.65
CA ALA A 57 -1.51 8.75 -5.63
C ALA A 57 -2.50 9.10 -6.76
N THR A 58 -3.74 9.44 -6.41
CA THR A 58 -4.85 9.57 -7.35
C THR A 58 -5.96 10.44 -6.75
N ASP A 59 -6.77 11.10 -7.58
CA ASP A 59 -7.90 11.88 -7.09
C ASP A 59 -9.02 11.00 -6.49
N ALA A 60 -10.00 11.65 -5.84
CA ALA A 60 -11.06 10.96 -5.13
C ALA A 60 -12.05 10.25 -6.08
N ALA A 61 -12.31 10.80 -7.26
CA ALA A 61 -13.27 10.24 -8.21
C ALA A 61 -12.69 8.96 -8.85
N GLN A 62 -11.46 9.04 -9.32
CA GLN A 62 -10.72 7.92 -9.89
C GLN A 62 -10.55 6.80 -8.86
N TRP A 63 -10.23 7.15 -7.60
CA TRP A 63 -10.16 6.17 -6.52
C TRP A 63 -11.52 5.50 -6.24
N ALA A 64 -12.61 6.26 -6.20
CA ALA A 64 -13.95 5.71 -6.00
C ALA A 64 -14.33 4.73 -7.13
N THR A 65 -14.04 5.07 -8.38
CA THR A 65 -14.24 4.17 -9.53
C THR A 65 -13.41 2.88 -9.41
N ALA A 66 -12.12 3.00 -9.10
CA ALA A 66 -11.23 1.84 -8.97
C ALA A 66 -11.67 0.91 -7.84
N THR A 67 -11.99 1.45 -6.67
CA THR A 67 -12.43 0.67 -5.51
C THR A 67 -13.79 0.01 -5.70
N ALA A 68 -14.71 0.64 -6.44
CA ALA A 68 -15.95 0.00 -6.86
C ALA A 68 -15.69 -1.19 -7.80
N ALA A 69 -14.71 -1.10 -8.70
CA ALA A 69 -14.32 -2.19 -9.59
C ALA A 69 -13.58 -3.33 -8.86
N PHE A 70 -12.88 -3.01 -7.77
CA PHE A 70 -12.23 -4.00 -6.90
C PHE A 70 -13.24 -4.75 -6.02
N ALA A 71 -14.38 -4.14 -5.70
CA ALA A 71 -15.42 -4.78 -4.90
C ALA A 71 -15.87 -6.10 -5.55
N GLY A 72 -15.88 -7.18 -4.74
CA GLY A 72 -16.22 -8.53 -5.21
C GLY A 72 -15.08 -9.28 -5.91
N ARG A 73 -13.90 -8.70 -6.08
CA ARG A 73 -12.73 -9.41 -6.62
C ARG A 73 -12.11 -10.32 -5.57
N GLN A 74 -11.67 -11.49 -6.01
CA GLN A 74 -11.03 -12.46 -5.12
C GLN A 74 -9.76 -11.87 -4.51
N GLY A 75 -9.66 -11.95 -3.18
CA GLY A 75 -8.51 -11.47 -2.43
C GLY A 75 -8.53 -9.96 -2.15
N TYR A 76 -9.54 -9.20 -2.57
CA TYR A 76 -9.72 -7.82 -2.13
C TYR A 76 -10.26 -7.79 -0.70
N LEU A 77 -9.59 -7.04 0.19
CA LEU A 77 -9.90 -6.97 1.63
C LEU A 77 -10.53 -5.63 2.04
N GLY A 78 -10.68 -4.72 1.09
CA GLY A 78 -11.21 -3.37 1.31
C GLY A 78 -10.20 -2.28 0.96
N ALA A 79 -10.68 -1.05 1.01
CA ALA A 79 -9.89 0.12 0.69
C ALA A 79 -10.26 1.28 1.62
N GLU A 80 -9.32 2.20 1.74
CA GLU A 80 -9.46 3.43 2.48
C GLU A 80 -8.75 4.56 1.73
N ARG A 81 -9.00 5.79 2.16
CA ARG A 81 -8.40 6.98 1.56
C ARG A 81 -7.82 7.87 2.65
N HIS A 82 -6.60 8.34 2.42
CA HIS A 82 -5.89 9.27 3.30
C HIS A 82 -5.41 10.46 2.44
N GLY A 83 -6.19 11.54 2.40
CA GLY A 83 -5.88 12.70 1.56
C GLY A 83 -5.86 12.36 0.07
N GLU A 84 -4.70 12.50 -0.57
CA GLU A 84 -4.46 12.19 -1.99
C GLU A 84 -4.08 10.72 -2.25
N LEU A 85 -3.90 9.93 -1.18
CA LEU A 85 -3.49 8.53 -1.27
C LEU A 85 -4.70 7.61 -1.12
N GLY A 86 -4.86 6.72 -2.09
CA GLY A 86 -5.74 5.57 -2.01
C GLY A 86 -4.98 4.33 -1.53
N LEU A 87 -5.50 3.64 -0.53
CA LEU A 87 -4.96 2.40 0.01
C LEU A 87 -5.93 1.26 -0.25
N ALA A 88 -5.50 0.24 -0.98
CA ALA A 88 -6.29 -0.99 -1.18
C ALA A 88 -5.54 -2.18 -0.57
N HIS A 89 -6.23 -2.90 0.32
CA HIS A 89 -5.71 -4.09 0.96
C HIS A 89 -6.07 -5.34 0.16
N TRP A 90 -5.09 -6.22 0.00
CA TRP A 90 -5.21 -7.47 -0.75
C TRP A 90 -4.64 -8.62 0.05
N SER A 91 -5.19 -9.81 -0.11
CA SER A 91 -4.66 -11.01 0.56
C SER A 91 -3.27 -11.42 0.07
N SER A 92 -2.88 -11.01 -1.15
CA SER A 92 -1.53 -11.16 -1.67
C SER A 92 -1.25 -10.18 -2.81
N PRO A 93 0.04 -9.91 -3.12
CA PRO A 93 0.41 -9.08 -4.28
C PRO A 93 -0.08 -9.69 -5.60
N LEU A 94 -0.13 -11.03 -5.66
CA LEU A 94 -0.59 -11.76 -6.84
C LEU A 94 -2.07 -11.51 -7.13
N MET A 95 -2.93 -11.43 -6.10
CA MET A 95 -4.36 -11.16 -6.30
C MET A 95 -4.61 -9.75 -6.84
N TYR A 96 -3.85 -8.77 -6.37
CA TYR A 96 -3.86 -7.43 -6.95
C TYR A 96 -3.43 -7.47 -8.42
N ALA A 97 -2.27 -8.07 -8.73
CA ALA A 97 -1.75 -8.13 -10.09
C ALA A 97 -2.72 -8.82 -11.07
N ARG A 98 -3.34 -9.93 -10.67
CA ARG A 98 -4.37 -10.61 -11.47
C ARG A 98 -5.58 -9.72 -11.72
N THR A 99 -6.00 -8.97 -10.71
CA THR A 99 -7.15 -8.05 -10.83
C THR A 99 -6.85 -6.92 -11.80
N ILE A 100 -5.68 -6.28 -11.70
CA ILE A 100 -5.28 -5.21 -12.63
C ILE A 100 -5.16 -5.74 -14.05
N ASN A 101 -4.55 -6.92 -14.25
CA ASN A 101 -4.49 -7.55 -15.57
C ASN A 101 -5.87 -7.83 -16.18
N ALA A 102 -6.88 -8.16 -15.34
CA ALA A 102 -8.23 -8.45 -15.81
C ALA A 102 -9.08 -7.19 -16.05
N LEU A 103 -8.87 -6.12 -15.28
CA LEU A 103 -9.65 -4.89 -15.35
C LEU A 103 -9.04 -3.84 -16.30
N GLY A 104 -7.75 -3.97 -16.61
CA GLY A 104 -7.01 -2.96 -17.35
C GLY A 104 -6.64 -1.76 -16.49
N GLU A 105 -6.38 -0.62 -17.14
CA GLU A 105 -5.96 0.61 -16.49
C GLU A 105 -7.14 1.29 -15.77
N LEU A 106 -7.23 1.09 -14.46
CA LEU A 106 -8.26 1.73 -13.60
C LEU A 106 -7.77 3.00 -12.91
N LEU A 107 -6.45 3.18 -12.85
CA LEU A 107 -5.81 4.31 -12.21
C LEU A 107 -4.87 5.00 -13.22
N PRO A 108 -5.38 5.51 -14.35
CA PRO A 108 -4.56 6.18 -15.35
C PRO A 108 -3.71 7.31 -14.77
N GLY A 109 -2.42 7.27 -15.08
CA GLY A 109 -1.43 8.25 -14.61
C GLY A 109 -1.08 8.19 -13.11
N ALA A 110 -1.75 7.35 -12.32
CA ALA A 110 -1.47 7.21 -10.91
C ALA A 110 -0.18 6.42 -10.68
N LYS A 111 0.73 6.98 -9.87
CA LYS A 111 1.88 6.21 -9.39
C LYS A 111 1.39 5.23 -8.34
N THR A 112 1.45 3.94 -8.67
CA THR A 112 1.03 2.86 -7.77
C THR A 112 2.23 2.04 -7.32
N ALA A 113 2.31 1.78 -6.01
CA ALA A 113 3.32 0.90 -5.43
C ALA A 113 2.64 -0.18 -4.56
N LEU A 114 3.24 -1.38 -4.56
CA LEU A 114 2.81 -2.50 -3.72
C LEU A 114 3.78 -2.69 -2.57
N TYR A 115 3.21 -2.97 -1.40
CA TYR A 115 3.94 -3.20 -0.17
C TYR A 115 3.50 -4.51 0.48
N ALA A 116 4.43 -5.19 1.15
CA ALA A 116 4.16 -6.33 2.02
C ALA A 116 4.43 -5.94 3.47
N ARG A 117 3.69 -6.56 4.39
CA ARG A 117 3.89 -6.35 5.82
C ARG A 117 5.32 -6.77 6.22
N VAL A 118 5.95 -5.97 7.08
CA VAL A 118 7.25 -6.26 7.71
C VAL A 118 7.04 -7.13 8.95
#